data_AF-A0A7V3N2G6-F1
#
_entry.id   AF-A0A7V3N2G6-F1
#
_cell.length_a   1.000
_cell.length_b   1.000
_cell.length_c   1.000
_cell.angle_alpha   90.00
_cell.angle_beta   90.00
_cell.angle_gamma   90.00
#
_symmetry.space_group_name_H-M   'P 1'
#
loop_
_entity.id
_entity.type
_entity.pdbx_description
1 polymer ?
#
loop_
_entity_poly.entity_id
_entity_poly.type
_entity_poly.pdbx_seq_one_letter_code
_entity_poly.pdbx_strand_id
1 'polypeptide(L)'
;MSTYASFQGRVFLGKRDESGLPIEVRSPGNVAELKLSLKTDVLEHYESQTGQRTLDHRMVKQKSATENLTIEEFTKENLALALYGNHVTGSTGTVTAEPIGGAAPVVGDRYFLAHPKVSSLVVVDSAATPATLALGTNYTADTDFGALQFLEITGFTPPFKASYACGVATEIGIFTQALPERYLRLEGVNTAQGNAK
;
A
#
# COMPACT_ATOMS: atom_id res chain seq x y z
N MET A 1 27.29 17.01 -8.57
CA MET A 1 27.65 15.99 -7.56
C MET A 1 29.16 16.04 -7.37
N SER A 2 29.60 16.29 -6.14
CA SER A 2 31.02 16.42 -5.79
C SER A 2 31.65 15.02 -5.66
N THR A 3 32.71 14.75 -6.42
CA THR A 3 33.38 13.44 -6.62
C THR A 3 34.10 12.87 -5.37
N TYR A 4 33.85 13.43 -4.18
CA TYR A 4 34.61 13.14 -2.95
C TYR A 4 33.88 12.24 -1.96
N ALA A 5 32.56 12.04 -2.10
CA ALA A 5 31.79 11.16 -1.23
C ALA A 5 30.71 10.45 -2.04
N SER A 6 30.75 9.12 -2.02
CA SER A 6 29.76 8.25 -2.66
C SER A 6 29.27 7.26 -1.61
N PHE A 7 28.16 7.61 -0.96
CA PHE A 7 27.56 6.79 0.09
C PHE A 7 26.67 5.71 -0.53
N GLN A 8 27.03 4.45 -0.31
CA GLN A 8 26.17 3.31 -0.54
C GLN A 8 25.91 2.64 0.79
N GLY A 9 24.66 2.32 1.11
CA GLY A 9 24.34 1.86 2.45
C GLY A 9 23.02 1.15 2.57
N ARG A 10 22.85 0.48 3.71
CA ARG A 10 21.57 -0.10 4.10
C ARG A 10 20.82 0.91 4.94
N VAL A 11 19.56 1.13 4.57
CA VAL A 11 18.64 1.88 5.41
C VAL A 11 17.92 0.92 6.33
N PHE A 12 17.73 1.34 7.57
CA PHE A 12 16.92 0.67 8.57
C PHE A 12 15.80 1.59 9.01
N LEU A 13 14.60 1.04 9.08
CA LEU A 13 13.38 1.69 9.53
C LEU A 13 12.80 0.88 10.69
N GLY A 14 12.45 1.54 11.78
CA GLY A 14 11.85 0.91 12.96
C GLY A 14 10.77 1.78 13.58
N LYS A 15 10.07 1.23 14.57
CA LYS A 15 9.21 2.00 15.47
C LYS A 15 10.04 2.47 16.67
N ARG A 16 9.52 3.43 17.42
CA ARG A 16 10.08 3.80 18.73
C ARG A 16 9.08 3.39 19.82
N ASP A 17 9.60 2.85 20.91
CA ASP A 17 8.79 2.59 22.11
C ASP A 17 8.53 3.89 22.89
N GLU A 18 7.75 3.82 23.97
CA GLU A 18 7.47 4.97 24.86
C GLU A 18 8.73 5.55 25.53
N SER A 19 9.83 4.77 25.56
CA SER A 19 11.15 5.20 26.05
C SER A 19 12.06 5.77 24.94
N GLY A 20 11.56 5.84 23.69
CA GLY A 20 12.28 6.34 22.54
C GLY A 20 13.32 5.38 21.95
N LEU A 21 13.35 4.11 22.38
CA LEU A 21 14.26 3.07 21.88
C LEU A 21 13.73 2.49 20.55
N PRO A 22 14.63 2.19 19.59
CA PRO A 22 14.23 1.61 18.33
C PRO A 22 13.82 0.14 18.51
N ILE A 23 12.58 -0.17 18.15
CA ILE A 23 12.01 -1.52 18.14
C ILE A 23 11.56 -1.89 16.72
N GLU A 24 11.47 -3.19 16.42
CA GLU A 24 11.05 -3.69 15.10
C GLU A 24 11.85 -3.10 13.93
N VAL A 25 13.16 -2.96 14.11
CA VAL A 25 14.05 -2.40 13.10
C VAL A 25 14.18 -3.38 11.94
N ARG A 26 13.77 -2.95 10.74
CA ARG A 26 13.88 -3.73 9.50
C ARG A 26 14.50 -2.90 8.38
N SER A 27 15.16 -3.57 7.45
CA SER A 27 15.59 -2.91 6.22
C SER A 27 14.47 -2.98 5.18
N PRO A 28 14.09 -1.86 4.54
CA PRO A 28 13.09 -1.86 3.48
C PRO A 28 13.64 -2.40 2.14
N GLY A 29 14.89 -2.88 2.11
CA GLY A 29 15.50 -3.40 0.89
C GLY A 29 16.39 -2.39 0.20
N ASN A 30 16.45 -2.46 -1.14
CA ASN A 30 17.21 -1.51 -1.93
C ASN A 30 16.54 -0.12 -1.88
N VAL A 31 17.28 0.87 -1.41
CA VAL A 31 16.87 2.29 -1.40
C VAL A 31 17.72 3.01 -2.42
N ALA A 32 17.11 3.37 -3.55
CA ALA A 32 17.80 4.03 -4.65
C ALA A 32 18.24 5.45 -4.29
N GLU A 33 17.44 6.16 -3.49
CA GLU A 33 17.72 7.55 -3.12
C GLU A 33 17.22 7.85 -1.70
N LEU A 34 18.06 8.57 -0.94
CA LEU A 34 17.72 9.13 0.37
C LEU A 34 18.08 10.62 0.40
N LYS A 35 17.07 11.48 0.56
CA LYS A 35 17.19 12.95 0.56
C LYS A 35 16.76 13.52 1.90
N LEU A 36 17.68 14.15 2.61
CA LEU A 36 17.40 14.96 3.81
C LEU A 36 17.39 16.44 3.44
N SER A 37 16.26 17.11 3.67
CA SER A 37 16.09 18.55 3.47
C SER A 37 15.85 19.23 4.81
N LEU A 38 16.76 20.12 5.21
CA LEU A 38 16.63 20.92 6.42
C LEU A 38 16.12 22.32 6.04
N LYS A 39 15.02 22.75 6.65
CA LYS A 39 14.45 24.09 6.45
C LYS A 39 14.40 24.82 7.79
N THR A 40 14.80 26.08 7.77
CA THR A 40 14.65 26.99 8.92
C THR A 40 13.81 28.18 8.50
N ASP A 41 12.63 28.32 9.10
CA ASP A 41 11.78 29.49 8.90
C ASP A 41 12.19 30.57 9.89
N VAL A 42 12.50 31.76 9.37
CA VAL A 42 13.09 32.86 10.13
C VAL A 42 12.17 34.07 10.05
N LEU A 43 11.90 34.70 11.20
CA LEU A 43 11.31 36.03 11.28
C LEU A 43 12.44 37.05 11.22
N GLU A 44 12.34 37.96 10.26
CA GLU A 44 13.23 39.10 10.15
C GLU A 44 12.44 40.37 10.45
N HIS A 45 12.93 41.16 11.38
CA HIS A 45 12.45 42.49 11.68
C HIS A 45 13.41 43.51 11.08
N TYR A 46 12.86 44.42 10.30
CA TYR A 46 13.60 45.49 9.63
C TYR A 46 13.36 46.81 10.34
N GLU A 47 14.44 47.50 10.65
CA GLU A 47 14.41 48.80 11.30
C GLU A 47 13.67 49.83 10.44
N SER A 48 12.84 50.67 11.07
CA SER A 48 12.03 51.70 10.39
C SER A 48 12.48 53.14 10.66
N GLN A 49 13.58 53.36 11.40
CA GLN A 49 14.01 54.71 11.82
C GLN A 49 15.09 55.33 10.92
N THR A 50 16.10 54.56 10.53
CA THR A 50 17.30 55.08 9.85
C THR A 50 17.13 55.29 8.33
N GLY A 51 15.97 54.89 7.78
CA GLY A 51 15.73 54.91 6.33
C GLY A 51 16.54 53.89 5.53
N GLN A 52 17.44 53.13 6.18
CA GLN A 52 18.32 52.13 5.57
C GLN A 52 17.66 50.74 5.46
N ARG A 53 16.48 50.54 6.10
CA ARG A 53 15.78 49.25 6.21
C ARG A 53 16.74 48.11 6.58
N THR A 54 17.60 48.37 7.56
CA THR A 54 18.57 47.40 8.06
C THR A 54 17.89 46.32 8.89
N LEU A 55 18.42 45.09 8.84
CA LEU A 55 17.90 43.95 9.58
C LEU A 55 18.31 44.10 11.05
N ASP A 56 17.34 44.38 11.92
CA ASP A 56 17.55 44.70 13.35
C ASP A 56 17.41 43.44 14.22
N HIS A 57 16.42 42.60 13.92
CA HIS A 57 16.20 41.37 14.67
C HIS A 57 15.93 40.18 13.76
N ARG A 58 16.58 39.05 14.05
CA ARG A 58 16.36 37.79 13.36
C ARG A 58 16.07 36.68 14.36
N MET A 59 14.87 36.11 14.30
CA MET A 59 14.45 35.01 15.16
C MET A 59 14.08 33.78 14.35
N VAL A 60 14.72 32.65 14.62
CA VAL A 60 14.34 31.37 13.99
C VAL A 60 13.04 30.88 14.62
N LYS A 61 11.94 30.86 13.86
CA LYS A 61 10.63 30.44 14.33
C LYS A 61 10.51 28.92 14.43
N GLN A 62 10.98 28.24 13.40
CA GLN A 62 10.80 26.80 13.26
C GLN A 62 11.97 26.21 12.50
N LYS A 63 12.42 25.04 12.95
CA LYS A 63 13.34 24.17 12.23
C LYS A 63 12.56 22.92 11.85
N SER A 64 12.51 22.58 10.58
CA SER A 64 11.92 21.35 10.09
C SER A 64 12.95 20.56 9.29
N ALA A 65 12.84 19.24 9.38
CA ALA A 65 13.62 18.30 8.58
C ALA A 65 12.63 17.44 7.81
N THR A 66 12.83 17.30 6.51
CA THR A 66 12.05 16.42 5.64
C THR A 66 12.98 15.37 5.06
N GLU A 67 12.65 14.11 5.29
CA GLU A 67 13.36 12.95 4.76
C GLU A 67 12.51 12.31 3.67
N ASN A 68 13.09 12.09 2.50
CA ASN A 68 12.46 11.38 1.38
C ASN A 68 13.29 10.16 1.02
N LEU A 69 12.63 9.01 0.89
CA LEU A 69 13.24 7.74 0.55
C LEU A 69 12.54 7.16 -0.68
N THR A 70 13.32 6.69 -1.65
CA THR A 70 12.83 5.94 -2.82
C THR A 70 13.23 4.48 -2.67
N ILE A 71 12.27 3.65 -2.26
CA ILE A 71 12.44 2.21 -2.07
C ILE A 71 12.03 1.51 -3.38
N GLU A 72 12.89 0.63 -3.89
CA GLU A 72 12.61 -0.14 -5.12
C GLU A 72 11.99 -1.51 -4.84
N GLU A 73 12.08 -2.00 -3.60
CA GLU A 73 11.62 -3.35 -3.27
C GLU A 73 10.12 -3.38 -2.94
N PHE A 74 9.37 -4.14 -3.73
CA PHE A 74 7.93 -4.31 -3.59
C PHE A 74 7.59 -5.48 -2.65
N THR A 75 7.64 -5.21 -1.34
CA THR A 75 7.17 -6.14 -0.30
C THR A 75 5.85 -5.66 0.30
N LYS A 76 5.05 -6.59 0.85
CA LYS A 76 3.77 -6.27 1.51
C LYS A 76 3.97 -5.27 2.66
N GLU A 77 5.09 -5.38 3.37
CA GLU A 77 5.44 -4.52 4.48
C GLU A 77 5.87 -3.12 4.01
N ASN A 78 6.57 -3.02 2.87
CA ASN A 78 6.92 -1.72 2.28
C ASN A 78 5.69 -1.02 1.69
N LEU A 79 4.78 -1.77 1.08
CA LEU A 79 3.53 -1.21 0.56
C LEU A 79 2.62 -0.74 1.70
N ALA A 80 2.52 -1.51 2.79
CA ALA A 80 1.85 -1.09 4.02
C ALA A 80 2.48 0.18 4.60
N LEU A 81 3.81 0.31 4.55
CA LEU A 81 4.50 1.54 4.96
C LEU A 81 4.13 2.74 4.07
N ALA A 82 4.11 2.55 2.75
CA ALA A 82 3.79 3.62 1.79
C ALA A 82 2.33 4.09 1.89
N LEU A 83 1.39 3.20 2.19
CA LEU A 83 -0.05 3.47 2.24
C LEU A 83 -0.57 3.84 3.64
N TYR A 84 0.31 3.96 4.63
CA TYR A 84 -0.06 4.10 6.05
C TYR A 84 -1.07 3.03 6.50
N GLY A 85 -0.83 1.81 6.01
CA GLY A 85 -1.73 0.67 6.10
C GLY A 85 -1.26 -0.39 7.07
N ASN A 86 -2.20 -1.19 7.58
CA ASN A 86 -1.88 -2.51 8.10
C ASN A 86 -2.17 -3.55 7.01
N HIS A 87 -1.32 -4.57 6.92
CA HIS A 87 -1.60 -5.72 6.06
C HIS A 87 -2.30 -6.79 6.88
N VAL A 88 -3.39 -7.34 6.36
CA VAL A 88 -4.11 -8.47 6.97
C VAL A 88 -3.98 -9.64 6.02
N THR A 89 -3.39 -10.73 6.51
CA THR A 89 -3.39 -12.00 5.79
C THR A 89 -4.72 -12.70 6.05
N GLY A 90 -5.51 -12.90 4.99
CA GLY A 90 -6.75 -13.65 5.05
C GLY A 90 -6.51 -15.13 5.41
N SER A 91 -7.56 -15.79 5.90
CA SER A 91 -7.58 -17.23 6.12
C SER A 91 -8.20 -17.94 4.91
N THR A 92 -7.86 -19.21 4.71
CA THR A 92 -8.65 -20.09 3.84
C THR A 92 -10.06 -20.25 4.41
N GLY A 93 -11.06 -20.30 3.54
CA GLY A 93 -12.45 -20.46 3.94
C GLY A 93 -13.34 -20.96 2.81
N THR A 94 -14.60 -21.21 3.13
CA THR A 94 -15.64 -21.56 2.15
C THR A 94 -16.73 -20.50 2.21
N VAL A 95 -17.05 -19.92 1.06
CA VAL A 95 -18.17 -19.00 0.88
C VAL A 95 -19.30 -19.76 0.20
N THR A 96 -20.51 -19.62 0.74
CA THR A 96 -21.71 -20.25 0.19
C THR A 96 -22.72 -19.20 -0.21
N ALA A 97 -23.28 -19.34 -1.41
CA ALA A 97 -24.37 -18.52 -1.93
C ALA A 97 -24.12 -16.99 -1.90
N GLU A 98 -22.91 -16.56 -2.26
CA GLU A 98 -22.59 -15.15 -2.47
C GLU A 98 -23.37 -14.60 -3.67
N PRO A 99 -24.16 -13.51 -3.53
CA PRO A 99 -24.92 -12.94 -4.62
C PRO A 99 -24.03 -12.19 -5.62
N ILE A 100 -24.20 -12.45 -6.92
CA ILE A 100 -23.41 -11.86 -8.01
C ILE A 100 -24.35 -11.30 -9.07
N GLY A 101 -23.98 -10.15 -9.63
CA GLY A 101 -24.65 -9.58 -10.80
C GLY A 101 -25.95 -8.82 -10.52
N GLY A 102 -26.38 -8.78 -9.26
CA GLY A 102 -27.61 -8.09 -8.87
C GLY A 102 -28.86 -8.64 -9.58
N ALA A 103 -29.90 -7.81 -9.70
CA ALA A 103 -31.18 -8.21 -10.29
C ALA A 103 -31.17 -8.27 -11.82
N ALA A 104 -30.22 -7.62 -12.48
CA ALA A 104 -30.12 -7.54 -13.95
C ALA A 104 -28.66 -7.63 -14.40
N PRO A 105 -28.04 -8.83 -14.34
CA PRO A 105 -26.69 -9.04 -14.81
C PRO A 105 -26.62 -8.85 -16.33
N VAL A 106 -25.56 -8.20 -16.81
CA VAL A 106 -25.30 -7.96 -18.23
C VAL A 106 -24.27 -8.98 -18.72
N VAL A 107 -24.59 -9.65 -19.82
CA VAL A 107 -23.66 -10.58 -20.48
C VAL A 107 -22.46 -9.79 -21.00
N GLY A 108 -21.26 -10.31 -20.77
CA GLY A 108 -20.01 -9.68 -21.14
C GLY A 108 -19.41 -8.78 -20.06
N ASP A 109 -20.16 -8.39 -19.03
CA ASP A 109 -19.60 -7.62 -17.91
C ASP A 109 -18.81 -8.50 -16.93
N ARG A 110 -17.77 -7.91 -16.34
CA ARG A 110 -16.91 -8.57 -15.36
C ARG A 110 -17.41 -8.28 -13.94
N TYR A 111 -17.75 -9.34 -13.23
CA TYR A 111 -18.16 -9.34 -11.83
C TYR A 111 -17.03 -9.84 -10.95
N PHE A 112 -16.93 -9.30 -9.73
CA PHE A 112 -15.93 -9.66 -8.75
C PHE A 112 -16.57 -10.38 -7.58
N LEU A 113 -15.89 -11.43 -7.12
CA LEU A 113 -16.18 -12.12 -5.86
C LEU A 113 -15.53 -11.36 -4.71
N ALA A 114 -16.07 -11.54 -3.50
CA ALA A 114 -15.52 -10.96 -2.30
C ALA A 114 -14.07 -11.41 -2.01
N HIS A 115 -13.69 -12.63 -2.41
CA HIS A 115 -12.34 -13.15 -2.19
C HIS A 115 -11.67 -13.66 -3.48
N PRO A 116 -10.38 -13.35 -3.69
CA PRO A 116 -9.59 -13.90 -4.79
C PRO A 116 -9.07 -15.32 -4.47
N LYS A 117 -8.36 -15.96 -5.40
CA LYS A 117 -7.87 -17.35 -5.31
C LYS A 117 -8.98 -18.36 -4.99
N VAL A 118 -9.90 -18.45 -5.93
CA VAL A 118 -11.13 -19.23 -5.84
C VAL A 118 -10.89 -20.64 -6.34
N SER A 119 -11.40 -21.63 -5.61
CA SER A 119 -11.39 -23.05 -5.99
C SER A 119 -12.78 -23.65 -5.80
N SER A 120 -13.08 -24.73 -6.53
CA SER A 120 -14.39 -25.41 -6.48
C SER A 120 -15.59 -24.47 -6.70
N LEU A 121 -15.47 -23.54 -7.64
CA LEU A 121 -16.50 -22.55 -7.93
C LEU A 121 -17.75 -23.20 -8.55
N VAL A 122 -18.89 -22.97 -7.91
CA VAL A 122 -20.20 -23.38 -8.38
C VAL A 122 -21.11 -22.16 -8.40
N VAL A 123 -21.71 -21.86 -9.55
CA VAL A 123 -22.66 -20.75 -9.71
C VAL A 123 -24.03 -21.35 -9.98
N VAL A 124 -25.03 -20.94 -9.19
CA VAL A 124 -26.43 -21.35 -9.34
C VAL A 124 -27.31 -20.13 -9.54
N ASP A 125 -28.44 -20.32 -10.21
CA ASP A 125 -29.47 -19.29 -10.32
C ASP A 125 -30.38 -19.25 -9.07
N SER A 126 -31.23 -18.23 -8.98
CA SER A 126 -32.19 -18.06 -7.87
C SER A 126 -33.60 -18.55 -8.21
N ALA A 127 -33.75 -19.48 -9.16
CA ALA A 127 -35.04 -20.08 -9.47
C ALA A 127 -35.55 -20.96 -8.31
N ALA A 128 -36.86 -21.27 -8.31
CA ALA A 128 -37.48 -22.16 -7.31
C ALA A 128 -36.84 -23.56 -7.29
N THR A 129 -36.38 -24.05 -8.44
CA THR A 129 -35.45 -25.18 -8.56
C THR A 129 -34.14 -24.66 -9.15
N PRO A 130 -33.11 -24.39 -8.33
CA PRO A 130 -31.88 -23.77 -8.79
C PRO A 130 -31.16 -24.60 -9.86
N ALA A 131 -30.91 -23.99 -11.01
CA ALA A 131 -30.08 -24.55 -12.07
C ALA A 131 -28.61 -24.15 -11.86
N THR A 132 -27.70 -25.11 -12.04
CA THR A 132 -26.25 -24.85 -11.97
C THR A 132 -25.75 -24.39 -13.34
N LEU A 133 -25.04 -23.27 -13.38
CA LEU A 133 -24.42 -22.75 -14.60
C LEU A 133 -23.14 -23.53 -14.92
N ALA A 134 -22.90 -23.82 -16.19
CA ALA A 134 -21.71 -24.53 -16.63
C ALA A 134 -20.55 -23.56 -16.97
N LEU A 135 -19.38 -23.83 -16.41
CA LEU A 135 -18.13 -23.12 -16.73
C LEU A 135 -17.79 -23.33 -18.21
N GLY A 136 -17.45 -22.25 -18.92
CA GLY A 136 -17.09 -22.23 -20.34
C GLY A 136 -18.28 -22.09 -21.29
N THR A 137 -19.50 -22.43 -20.85
CA THR A 137 -20.74 -22.25 -21.63
C THR A 137 -21.53 -21.04 -21.16
N ASN A 138 -21.81 -20.96 -19.85
CA ASN A 138 -22.65 -19.90 -19.28
C ASN A 138 -21.82 -18.77 -18.66
N TYR A 139 -20.64 -19.09 -18.13
CA TYR A 139 -19.72 -18.10 -17.58
C TYR A 139 -18.25 -18.53 -17.76
N THR A 140 -17.34 -17.55 -17.81
CA THR A 140 -15.90 -17.75 -17.61
C THR A 140 -15.51 -17.24 -16.23
N ALA A 141 -14.55 -17.91 -15.61
CA ALA A 141 -14.04 -17.53 -14.30
C ALA A 141 -12.52 -17.38 -14.37
N ASP A 142 -12.05 -16.29 -13.78
CA ASP A 142 -10.65 -16.04 -13.48
C ASP A 142 -10.45 -16.31 -11.99
N THR A 143 -10.07 -17.55 -11.69
CA THR A 143 -10.00 -18.07 -10.33
C THR A 143 -8.93 -17.38 -9.48
N ASP A 144 -7.84 -16.90 -10.08
CA ASP A 144 -6.77 -16.24 -9.34
C ASP A 144 -7.22 -14.87 -8.81
N PHE A 145 -7.91 -14.11 -9.65
CA PHE A 145 -8.42 -12.78 -9.28
C PHE A 145 -9.83 -12.81 -8.65
N GLY A 146 -10.47 -13.98 -8.59
CA GLY A 146 -11.85 -14.11 -8.09
C GLY A 146 -12.84 -13.33 -8.95
N ALA A 147 -12.66 -13.34 -10.27
CA ALA A 147 -13.54 -12.63 -11.18
C ALA A 147 -14.31 -13.59 -12.08
N LEU A 148 -15.49 -13.16 -12.51
CA LEU A 148 -16.44 -13.92 -13.31
C LEU A 148 -16.99 -13.04 -14.43
N GLN A 149 -17.21 -13.63 -15.59
CA GLN A 149 -17.87 -12.96 -16.71
C GLN A 149 -18.96 -13.88 -17.23
N PHE A 150 -20.19 -13.36 -17.34
CA PHE A 150 -21.29 -14.13 -17.90
C PHE A 150 -21.23 -14.10 -19.42
N LEU A 151 -21.43 -15.27 -20.06
CA LEU A 151 -21.46 -15.44 -21.52
C LEU A 151 -22.88 -15.67 -22.02
N GLU A 152 -23.67 -16.45 -21.28
CA GLU A 152 -25.05 -16.77 -21.66
C GLU A 152 -25.89 -16.99 -20.39
N ILE A 153 -26.90 -16.15 -20.22
CA ILE A 153 -27.79 -16.13 -19.04
C ILE A 153 -29.26 -16.36 -19.40
N THR A 154 -29.58 -16.60 -20.68
CA THR A 154 -30.96 -16.84 -21.12
C THR A 154 -31.52 -18.08 -20.45
N GLY A 155 -32.69 -17.96 -19.84
CA GLY A 155 -33.38 -19.05 -19.14
C GLY A 155 -33.01 -19.23 -17.67
N PHE A 156 -32.14 -18.38 -17.12
CA PHE A 156 -31.79 -18.39 -15.70
C PHE A 156 -32.39 -17.19 -14.96
N THR A 157 -32.67 -17.38 -13.66
CA THR A 157 -33.28 -16.33 -12.82
C THR A 157 -32.23 -15.62 -11.95
N PRO A 158 -31.97 -14.32 -12.15
CA PRO A 158 -31.11 -13.53 -11.26
C PRO A 158 -31.79 -13.25 -9.90
N PRO A 159 -31.04 -12.92 -8.83
CA PRO A 159 -29.57 -12.83 -8.76
C PRO A 159 -28.88 -14.19 -8.75
N PHE A 160 -27.69 -14.28 -9.34
CA PHE A 160 -26.88 -15.49 -9.31
C PHE A 160 -26.20 -15.66 -7.95
N LYS A 161 -25.95 -16.89 -7.55
CA LYS A 161 -25.32 -17.24 -6.28
C LYS A 161 -24.09 -18.08 -6.54
N ALA A 162 -22.91 -17.61 -6.15
CA ALA A 162 -21.69 -18.40 -6.20
C ALA A 162 -21.39 -19.04 -4.85
N SER A 163 -20.93 -20.28 -4.90
CA SER A 163 -20.32 -20.98 -3.78
C SER A 163 -18.92 -21.42 -4.18
N TYR A 164 -17.94 -21.17 -3.33
CA TYR A 164 -16.53 -21.44 -3.63
C TYR A 164 -15.68 -21.54 -2.37
N ALA A 165 -14.51 -22.16 -2.49
CA ALA A 165 -13.47 -22.11 -1.48
C ALA A 165 -12.46 -21.01 -1.83
N CYS A 166 -12.14 -20.15 -0.87
CA CYS A 166 -11.16 -19.07 -1.02
C CYS A 166 -9.81 -19.46 -0.44
N GLY A 167 -8.75 -19.10 -1.17
CA GLY A 167 -7.37 -19.23 -0.73
C GLY A 167 -6.88 -18.04 0.10
N VAL A 168 -5.61 -18.08 0.49
CA VAL A 168 -4.98 -16.98 1.24
C VAL A 168 -4.68 -15.81 0.32
N ALA A 169 -5.31 -14.67 0.62
CA ALA A 169 -5.03 -13.36 0.05
C ALA A 169 -4.46 -12.42 1.13
N THR A 170 -3.58 -11.50 0.75
CA THR A 170 -3.11 -10.44 1.66
C THR A 170 -3.68 -9.12 1.19
N GLU A 171 -4.45 -8.47 2.06
CA GLU A 171 -5.05 -7.17 1.79
C GLU A 171 -4.28 -6.11 2.56
N ILE A 172 -4.12 -4.93 1.95
CA ILE A 172 -3.43 -3.78 2.56
C ILE A 172 -4.40 -2.62 2.55
N GLY A 173 -4.89 -2.25 3.73
CA GLY A 173 -5.74 -1.08 3.89
C GLY A 173 -4.97 0.22 3.71
N ILE A 174 -5.61 1.27 3.21
CA ILE A 174 -5.01 2.61 3.09
C ILE A 174 -5.45 3.45 4.29
N PHE A 175 -4.52 4.18 4.92
CA PHE A 175 -4.79 5.05 6.09
C PHE A 175 -5.47 4.37 7.29
N THR A 176 -5.18 3.09 7.52
CA THR A 176 -5.73 2.38 8.68
C THR A 176 -4.93 2.64 9.97
N GLN A 177 -3.82 3.38 9.90
CA GLN A 177 -2.98 3.73 11.05
C GLN A 177 -2.80 5.25 11.15
N ALA A 178 -2.74 5.76 12.38
CA ALA A 178 -2.33 7.14 12.66
C ALA A 178 -0.90 7.40 12.15
N LEU A 179 -0.55 8.67 11.88
CA LEU A 179 0.79 9.06 11.43
C LEU A 179 1.83 8.50 12.41
N PRO A 180 2.64 7.54 11.98
CA PRO A 180 3.36 6.76 12.96
C PRO A 180 4.78 7.30 13.10
N GLU A 181 5.27 7.47 14.32
CA GLU A 181 6.67 7.86 14.56
C GLU A 181 7.60 6.73 14.11
N ARG A 182 8.70 7.09 13.45
CA ARG A 182 9.65 6.13 12.88
C ARG A 182 11.08 6.49 13.23
N TYR A 183 11.85 5.46 13.54
CA TYR A 183 13.29 5.52 13.66
C TYR A 183 13.91 5.24 12.29
N LEU A 184 14.81 6.10 11.84
CA LEU A 184 15.60 5.91 10.62
C LEU A 184 17.08 5.83 10.97
N ARG A 185 17.78 4.85 10.39
CA ARG A 185 19.24 4.73 10.46
C ARG A 185 19.78 4.37 9.09
N LEU A 186 20.75 5.16 8.63
CA LEU A 186 21.56 4.87 7.45
C LEU A 186 22.88 4.24 7.91
N GLU A 187 23.17 3.04 7.44
CA GLU A 187 24.50 2.44 7.53
C GLU A 187 25.18 2.56 6.17
N GLY A 188 25.84 3.70 5.97
CA GLY A 188 26.55 4.04 4.75
C GLY A 188 28.00 3.55 4.74
N VAL A 189 28.49 3.25 3.55
CA VAL A 189 29.89 2.97 3.24
C VAL A 189 30.29 3.96 2.16
N ASN A 190 31.39 4.69 2.38
CA ASN A 190 31.90 5.65 1.41
C ASN A 190 32.76 4.95 0.36
N THR A 191 32.14 4.64 -0.77
CA THR A 191 32.80 4.01 -1.94
C THR A 191 33.82 4.90 -2.64
N ALA A 192 33.73 6.23 -2.45
CA ALA A 192 34.73 7.16 -2.98
C ALA A 192 36.02 7.21 -2.13
N GLN A 193 36.02 6.61 -0.93
CA GLN A 193 37.15 6.61 0.01
C GLN A 193 37.45 5.20 0.53
N GLY A 194 37.60 4.23 -0.38
CA GLY A 194 38.07 2.89 -0.04
C GLY A 194 37.13 2.11 0.88
N ASN A 195 35.82 2.36 0.81
CA ASN A 195 34.79 1.73 1.64
C ASN A 195 34.93 2.03 3.14
N ALA A 196 35.39 3.24 3.49
CA ALA A 196 35.34 3.73 4.86
C ALA A 196 33.88 3.72 5.37
N LYS A 197 33.68 3.20 6.59
CA LYS A 197 32.39 3.12 7.29
C LYS A 197 32.17 4.34 8.16
#